data_AF-B7PML7-F1
#
_entry.id   AF-B7PML7-F1
#
_cell.length_a   1.000
_cell.length_b   1.000
_cell.length_c   1.000
_cell.angle_alpha   90.00
_cell.angle_beta   90.00
_cell.angle_gamma   90.00
#
_symmetry.space_group_name_H-M   'P 1'
#
loop_
_entity.id
_entity.type
_entity.pdbx_description
1 polymer ?
#
loop_
_entity_poly.entity_id
_entity_poly.type
_entity_poly.pdbx_seq_one_letter_code
_entity_poly.pdbx_strand_id
1 'polypeptide(L)' 'MRPRDGLNLSNWKPYQVAQHISTEAKITIEELHAATKLQLNHDRNIVIVSTAHIEVVQAITQIHHLRLGGKDYPTHT' A
#
# COMPACT_ATOMS: atom_id res chain seq x y z
N MET A 1 23.30 1.74 5.40
CA MET A 1 22.79 0.39 5.03
C MET A 1 21.96 0.52 3.77
N ARG A 2 22.19 -0.29 2.73
CA ARG A 2 21.27 -0.39 1.59
C ARG A 2 20.12 -1.31 2.01
N PRO A 3 18.84 -0.99 1.80
CA PRO A 3 17.78 -1.94 2.12
C PRO A 3 17.82 -3.03 1.05
N ARG A 4 18.61 -4.08 1.29
CA ARG A 4 18.66 -5.25 0.40
C ARG A 4 17.46 -6.18 0.59
N ASP A 5 16.69 -5.99 1.67
CA ASP A 5 15.52 -6.81 2.02
C ASP A 5 14.23 -6.00 2.22
N GLY A 6 14.26 -4.68 1.99
CA GLY A 6 13.09 -3.80 2.11
C GLY A 6 12.21 -3.81 0.86
N LEU A 7 10.90 -3.59 1.03
CA LEU A 7 9.98 -3.36 -0.08
C LEU A 7 10.53 -2.22 -0.96
N ASN A 8 10.83 -2.51 -2.23
CA ASN A 8 11.26 -1.50 -3.19
C ASN A 8 10.13 -1.23 -4.21
N LEU A 9 9.51 -0.07 -4.09
CA LEU A 9 8.40 0.42 -4.92
C LEU A 9 8.86 1.06 -6.24
N SER A 10 10.17 1.20 -6.48
CA SER A 10 10.72 1.85 -7.69
C SER A 10 10.19 1.25 -8.99
N ASN A 11 9.95 -0.06 -9.01
CA ASN A 11 9.52 -0.80 -10.19
C ASN A 11 8.01 -1.09 -10.20
N TRP A 12 7.26 -0.61 -9.21
CA TRP A 12 5.86 -0.97 -9.02
C TRP A 12 4.96 0.10 -9.59
N LYS A 13 3.95 -0.31 -10.36
CA LYS A 13 2.94 0.61 -10.85
C LYS A 13 1.93 0.89 -9.72
N PRO A 14 1.35 2.11 -9.65
CA PRO A 14 0.39 2.46 -8.60
C PRO A 14 -0.77 1.47 -8.45
N TYR A 15 -1.29 0.92 -9.55
CA TYR A 15 -2.38 -0.07 -9.50
C TYR A 15 -1.97 -1.38 -8.83
N GLN A 16 -0.72 -1.80 -8.95
CA GLN A 16 -0.24 -3.04 -8.32
C GLN A 16 -0.19 -2.84 -6.80
N VAL A 17 0.33 -1.69 -6.37
CA VAL A 17 0.36 -1.30 -4.96
C VAL A 17 -1.06 -1.21 -4.41
N ALA A 18 -1.99 -0.58 -5.14
CA ALA A 18 -3.40 -0.48 -4.77
C ALA A 18 -4.05 -1.86 -4.60
N GLN A 19 -3.79 -2.79 -5.52
CA GLN A 19 -4.32 -4.16 -5.44
C GLN A 19 -3.86 -4.89 -4.17
N HIS A 20 -2.57 -4.76 -3.82
CA HIS A 20 -2.03 -5.39 -2.62
C HIS A 20 -2.54 -4.72 -1.34
N ILE A 21 -2.66 -3.39 -1.31
CA ILE A 21 -3.29 -2.67 -0.19
C ILE A 21 -4.74 -3.12 -0.02
N SER A 22 -5.53 -3.21 -1.10
CA SER A 22 -6.93 -3.65 -1.03
C SER A 22 -7.07 -5.08 -0.49
N THR A 23 -6.16 -5.97 -0.89
CA THR A 23 -6.14 -7.37 -0.44
C THR A 23 -5.87 -7.47 1.06
N GLU A 24 -4.85 -6.76 1.56
CA GLU A 24 -4.50 -6.80 2.99
C GLU A 24 -5.51 -6.05 3.86
N ALA A 25 -6.04 -4.92 3.37
CA ALA A 25 -7.11 -4.18 4.04
C ALA A 25 -8.49 -4.88 3.97
N LYS A 26 -8.61 -5.98 3.21
CA LYS A 26 -9.87 -6.73 2.99
C LYS A 26 -11.00 -5.86 2.46
N ILE A 27 -10.67 -4.93 1.58
CA ILE A 27 -11.61 -4.05 0.87
C ILE A 27 -11.51 -4.33 -0.63
N THR A 28 -12.58 -4.09 -1.38
CA THR A 28 -12.51 -4.26 -2.84
C THR A 28 -11.61 -3.19 -3.45
N ILE A 29 -11.01 -3.49 -4.61
CA ILE A 29 -10.16 -2.52 -5.29
C ILE A 29 -10.98 -1.34 -5.81
N GLU A 30 -12.24 -1.58 -6.17
CA GLU A 30 -13.22 -0.58 -6.57
C GLU A 30 -13.54 0.38 -5.43
N GLU A 31 -13.79 -0.14 -4.22
CA GLU A 31 -14.01 0.68 -3.02
C GLU A 31 -12.77 1.50 -2.67
N LEU A 32 -11.57 0.88 -2.75
CA LEU A 32 -10.32 1.60 -2.50
C LEU A 32 -10.12 2.74 -3.50
N HIS A 33 -10.39 2.51 -4.80
CA HIS A 33 -10.27 3.55 -5.82
C HIS A 33 -11.33 4.65 -5.70
N ALA A 34 -12.55 4.31 -5.30
CA ALA A 34 -13.62 5.28 -5.08
C ALA A 34 -13.38 6.14 -3.84
N ALA A 35 -12.84 5.54 -2.77
CA ALA A 35 -12.66 6.19 -1.48
C ALA A 35 -11.30 6.86 -1.29
N THR A 36 -10.31 6.58 -2.14
CA THR A 36 -8.92 7.02 -1.93
C THR A 36 -8.24 7.57 -3.17
N LYS A 37 -7.33 8.52 -2.93
CA LYS A 37 -6.33 8.95 -3.90
C LYS A 37 -4.98 8.37 -3.49
N LEU A 38 -4.42 7.55 -4.36
CA LEU A 38 -3.18 6.83 -4.12
C LEU A 38 -2.03 7.47 -4.93
N GLN A 39 -0.97 7.86 -4.25
CA GLN A 39 0.21 8.47 -4.87
C GLN A 39 1.46 7.68 -4.49
N LEU A 40 2.28 7.39 -5.48
CA LEU A 40 3.53 6.65 -5.29
C LEU A 40 4.69 7.61 -5.48
N ASN A 41 5.54 7.75 -4.46
CA ASN A 41 6.80 8.47 -4.58
C ASN A 41 7.94 7.44 -4.58
N HIS A 42 8.43 7.15 -5.79
CA HIS A 42 9.46 6.14 -6.02
C HIS A 42 10.79 6.52 -5.37
N ASP A 43 11.19 7.79 -5.43
CA ASP A 43 12.47 8.27 -4.88
C ASP A 43 12.56 8.07 -3.37
N ARG A 44 11.43 8.29 -2.68
CA ARG A 44 11.32 8.12 -1.23
C ARG A 44 10.84 6.74 -0.82
N ASN A 45 10.45 5.89 -1.78
CA ASN A 45 9.87 4.58 -1.53
C ASN A 45 8.67 4.63 -0.57
N ILE A 46 7.77 5.59 -0.79
CA ILE A 46 6.57 5.78 0.03
C ILE A 46 5.30 5.72 -0.84
N VAL A 47 4.24 5.18 -0.24
CA VAL A 47 2.88 5.25 -0.76
C VAL A 47 2.11 6.23 0.11
N ILE A 48 1.46 7.20 -0.52
CA ILE A 48 0.57 8.14 0.17
C ILE A 48 -0.85 7.75 -0.22
N VAL A 49 -1.67 7.42 0.77
CA VAL A 49 -3.09 7.15 0.61
C VAL A 49 -3.85 8.31 1.25
N SER A 50 -4.60 9.06 0.45
CA SER A 50 -5.45 10.15 0.94
C SER A 50 -6.91 9.74 0.84
N THR A 51 -7.65 9.82 1.93
CA THR A 51 -9.07 9.44 1.99
C THR A 51 -9.82 10.29 3.01
N ALA A 52 -11.12 10.51 2.76
CA ALA A 52 -12.03 11.11 3.73
C ALA A 52 -12.75 10.06 4.59
N HIS A 53 -12.59 8.77 4.27
CA HIS A 53 -13.30 7.67 4.91
C HIS A 53 -12.46 7.08 6.04
N ILE A 54 -12.88 7.33 7.28
CA ILE A 54 -12.16 6.87 8.48
C ILE A 54 -12.03 5.34 8.54
N GLU A 55 -13.02 4.63 8.02
CA GLU A 55 -13.05 3.16 7.95
C GLU A 55 -11.89 2.62 7.10
N VAL A 56 -11.57 3.31 6.00
CA VAL A 56 -10.45 2.95 5.11
C VAL A 56 -9.11 3.24 5.78
N VAL A 57 -9.01 4.36 6.53
CA VAL A 57 -7.81 4.65 7.34
C VAL A 57 -7.59 3.58 8.40
N GLN A 58 -8.66 3.17 9.10
CA GLN A 58 -8.59 2.10 10.09
C GLN A 58 -8.14 0.79 9.45
N ALA A 59 -8.72 0.39 8.31
CA ALA A 59 -8.32 -0.84 7.62
C ALA A 59 -6.85 -0.82 7.17
N ILE A 60 -6.37 0.30 6.60
CA ILE A 60 -5.00 0.42 6.09
C ILE A 60 -3.97 0.50 7.21
N THR A 61 -4.26 1.19 8.32
CA THR A 61 -3.34 1.30 9.47
C THR A 61 -3.14 -0.01 10.23
N GLN A 62 -4.02 -1.00 10.01
CA GLN A 62 -3.85 -2.36 10.53
C GLN A 62 -2.94 -3.23 9.64
N ILE A 63 -2.52 -2.74 8.46
CA ILE A 63 -1.59 -3.46 7.60
C ILE A 63 -0.19 -3.34 8.22
N HIS A 64 0.26 -4.42 8.85
CA HIS A 64 1.63 -4.54 9.39
C HIS A 64 2.63 -5.13 8.39
N HIS A 65 2.11 -5.85 7.39
CA HIS A 65 2.88 -6.42 6.30
C HIS A 65 2.10 -6.33 4.99
N LEU A 66 2.79 -6.02 3.89
CA LEU A 66 2.27 -6.15 2.53
C LEU A 66 2.83 -7.41 1.89
N ARG A 67 1.95 -8.33 1.47
CA ARG A 67 2.36 -9.49 0.68
C ARG A 67 2.48 -9.14 -0.79
N LEU A 68 3.69 -9.32 -1.33
CA LEU A 68 4.02 -9.00 -2.72
C LEU A 68 4.82 -10.15 -3.33
N GLY A 69 4.33 -10.73 -4.44
CA GLY A 69 5.01 -11.83 -5.13
C GLY A 69 5.31 -13.05 -4.24
N GLY A 70 4.47 -13.30 -3.23
CA GLY A 70 4.63 -14.40 -2.26
C GLY A 70 5.61 -14.12 -1.11
N LYS A 71 6.09 -12.88 -0.96
CA LYS A 71 6.92 -12.45 0.17
C LYS A 71 6.21 -11.37 0.98
N ASP A 72 6.37 -11.43 2.29
CA ASP A 72 5.78 -10.46 3.23
C ASP A 72 6.81 -9.37 3.55
N TYR A 73 6.43 -8.12 3.32
CA TYR A 73 7.26 -6.96 3.58
C TYR A 73 6.67 -6.13 4.72
N PRO A 74 7.44 -5.79 5.77
CA PRO A 74 6.92 -4.98 6.85
C PRO A 74 6.55 -3.58 6.36
N THR A 75 5.43 -3.07 6.86
CA THR A 75 4.97 -1.71 6.62
C THR A 75 5.09 -0.88 7.89
N HIS A 76 5.37 0.41 7.72
CA HIS A 76 5.34 1.40 8.78
C HIS A 76 4.28 2.42 8.39
N THR A 77 3.05 2.18 8.85
CA THR A 77 1.87 3.04 8.64
C THR A 77 1.71 4.05 9.76
#